data_AF-A0A950T4M2-F1
#
_entry.id   AF-A0A950T4M2-F1
#
_cell.length_a   1.000
_cell.length_b   1.000
_cell.length_c   1.000
_cell.angle_alpha   90.00
_cell.angle_beta   90.00
_cell.angle_gamma   90.00
#
_symmetry.space_group_name_H-M   'P 1'
#
loop_
_entity.id
_entity.type
_entity.pdbx_description
1 polymer ?
#
loop_
_entity_poly.entity_id
_entity_poly.type
_entity_poly.pdbx_seq_one_letter_code
_entity_poly.pdbx_strand_id
1 'polypeptide(L)'
;LDEPTSHLDIKYQVETLELVQKLNRERGVTVVAAMHDLNLAARYFPRLLLFQRGIVADAGPAEVLEPGLLSRVYGVKVQVGILRGAEHLSVLPPSSKDRGDGQGERSQPEVHVMAGGGSGELLMRALADEHVPFVAGALNIGDSDHTLALRLADDVITEQPYAPISPETLERVRSSLAHVAVLILCPTPIGPGNLALLQEALLAAQRGLPVIVLVPPTVDSLHAPGEARETADGPMQLTGMATRDYTNGEGVRLMEQLLQIGAQPVGSVGEALEAVKRYTHLYNR
;
A
#
# COMPACT_ATOMS: atom_id res chain seq x y z
N LEU A 1 27.80 15.74 -25.84
CA LEU A 1 27.47 14.32 -26.10
C LEU A 1 26.04 14.28 -26.57
N ASP A 2 25.79 13.75 -27.76
CA ASP A 2 24.43 13.63 -28.28
C ASP A 2 24.00 12.18 -28.12
N GLU A 3 22.95 11.95 -27.33
CA GLU A 3 22.42 10.63 -26.97
C GLU A 3 23.47 9.53 -26.66
N PRO A 4 24.38 9.73 -25.69
CA PRO A 4 25.53 8.83 -25.46
C PRO A 4 25.17 7.40 -25.01
N THR A 5 23.90 7.17 -24.65
CA THR A 5 23.38 5.88 -24.17
C THR A 5 22.48 5.17 -25.19
N SER A 6 22.23 5.79 -26.34
CA SER A 6 21.36 5.26 -27.38
C SER A 6 21.93 3.97 -27.97
N HIS A 7 21.07 2.97 -28.19
CA HIS A 7 21.44 1.63 -28.69
C HIS A 7 22.42 0.81 -27.82
N LEU A 8 22.76 1.28 -26.63
CA LEU A 8 23.57 0.53 -25.66
C LEU A 8 22.66 -0.32 -24.76
N ASP A 9 23.17 -1.49 -24.35
CA ASP A 9 22.55 -2.25 -23.27
C ASP A 9 22.76 -1.58 -21.91
N ILE A 10 22.02 -2.03 -20.90
CA ILE A 10 22.01 -1.43 -19.55
C ILE A 10 23.42 -1.35 -18.96
N LYS A 11 24.26 -2.38 -19.18
CA LYS A 11 25.62 -2.40 -18.65
C LYS A 11 26.45 -1.28 -19.28
N TYR A 12 26.47 -1.18 -20.60
CA TYR A 12 27.27 -0.19 -21.31
C TYR A 12 26.75 1.24 -21.14
N GLN A 13 25.43 1.42 -20.95
CA GLN A 13 24.86 2.72 -20.57
C GLN A 13 25.44 3.22 -19.23
N VAL A 14 25.44 2.36 -18.21
CA VAL A 14 25.98 2.67 -16.87
C VAL A 14 27.47 2.95 -16.93
N GLU A 15 28.27 2.06 -17.54
CA GLU A 15 29.72 2.23 -17.64
C GLU A 15 30.10 3.53 -18.37
N THR A 16 29.36 3.88 -19.43
CA THR A 16 29.61 5.12 -20.18
C THR A 16 29.34 6.35 -19.32
N LEU A 17 28.21 6.40 -18.62
CA LEU A 17 27.86 7.55 -17.79
C LEU A 17 28.76 7.66 -16.54
N GLU A 18 29.17 6.54 -15.95
CA GLU A 18 30.16 6.52 -14.87
C GLU A 18 31.51 7.06 -15.32
N LEU A 19 31.97 6.68 -16.53
CA LEU A 19 33.20 7.22 -17.11
C LEU A 19 33.10 8.73 -17.32
N VAL A 20 31.98 9.20 -17.87
CA VAL A 20 31.73 10.63 -18.09
C VAL A 20 31.74 11.40 -16.76
N GLN A 21 31.07 10.87 -15.73
CA GLN A 21 31.05 11.48 -14.40
C GLN A 21 32.44 11.50 -13.76
N LYS A 22 33.22 10.43 -13.92
CA LYS A 22 34.61 10.35 -13.45
C LYS A 22 35.49 11.41 -14.12
N LEU A 23 35.39 11.58 -15.44
CA LEU A 23 36.13 12.61 -16.18
C LEU A 23 35.79 14.03 -15.71
N ASN A 24 34.52 14.32 -15.44
CA ASN A 24 34.11 15.59 -14.85
C ASN A 24 34.74 15.81 -13.46
N ARG A 25 34.65 14.81 -12.57
CA ARG A 25 35.16 14.92 -11.19
C ARG A 25 36.68 15.00 -11.10
N GLU A 26 37.39 14.17 -11.85
CA GLU A 26 38.86 14.05 -11.74
C GLU A 26 39.60 15.07 -12.60
N ARG A 27 39.03 15.46 -13.76
CA ARG A 27 39.71 16.33 -14.73
C ARG A 27 39.06 17.70 -14.90
N GLY A 28 37.96 17.98 -14.21
CA GLY A 28 37.24 19.26 -14.29
C GLY A 28 36.61 19.54 -15.65
N VAL A 29 36.41 18.50 -16.48
CA VAL A 29 35.85 18.66 -17.82
C VAL A 29 34.36 18.97 -17.72
N THR A 30 33.90 20.05 -18.36
CA THR A 30 32.48 20.35 -18.46
C THR A 30 31.80 19.38 -19.41
N VAL A 31 30.75 18.71 -18.95
CA VAL A 31 29.99 17.74 -19.73
C VAL A 31 28.61 18.31 -20.02
N VAL A 32 28.24 18.33 -21.29
CA VAL A 32 26.87 18.58 -21.74
C VAL A 32 26.40 17.35 -22.51
N ALA A 33 25.30 16.76 -22.08
CA ALA A 33 24.71 15.56 -22.69
C ALA A 33 23.24 15.79 -23.02
N ALA A 34 22.83 15.46 -24.24
CA ALA A 34 21.43 15.33 -24.61
C ALA A 34 20.97 13.90 -24.31
N MET A 35 19.87 13.75 -23.56
CA MET A 35 19.36 12.46 -23.10
C MET A 35 17.85 12.38 -23.24
N HIS A 36 17.37 11.22 -23.68
CA HIS A 36 15.93 10.88 -23.69
C HIS A 36 15.47 10.15 -22.42
N ASP A 37 16.40 9.53 -21.69
CA ASP A 37 16.11 8.83 -20.44
C ASP A 37 16.25 9.78 -19.24
N LEU A 38 15.10 10.18 -18.68
CA LEU A 38 15.01 11.07 -17.53
C LEU A 38 15.60 10.44 -16.25
N ASN A 39 15.54 9.12 -16.10
CA ASN A 39 16.05 8.41 -14.91
C ASN A 39 17.58 8.41 -14.91
N LEU A 40 18.19 8.12 -16.06
CA LEU A 40 19.64 8.22 -16.20
C LEU A 40 20.10 9.68 -16.07
N ALA A 41 19.36 10.63 -16.63
CA ALA A 41 19.67 12.05 -16.49
C ALA A 41 19.64 12.49 -15.00
N ALA A 42 18.57 12.15 -14.28
CA ALA A 42 18.42 12.41 -12.85
C ALA A 42 19.54 11.78 -12.01
N ARG A 43 20.03 10.62 -12.44
CA ARG A 43 21.04 9.84 -11.71
C ARG A 43 22.43 10.45 -11.83
N TYR A 44 22.84 10.87 -13.02
CA TYR A 44 24.24 11.21 -13.27
C TYR A 44 24.51 12.71 -13.34
N PHE A 45 23.48 13.53 -13.57
CA PHE A 45 23.63 14.97 -13.78
C PHE A 45 22.97 15.78 -12.65
N PRO A 46 23.72 16.66 -11.97
CA PRO A 46 23.20 17.48 -10.89
C PRO A 46 22.35 18.67 -11.37
N ARG A 47 22.36 18.96 -12.68
CA ARG A 47 21.60 20.04 -13.32
C ARG A 47 21.01 19.52 -14.62
N LEU A 48 19.72 19.76 -14.83
CA LEU A 48 18.96 19.37 -16.00
C LEU A 48 18.41 20.60 -16.71
N LEU A 49 18.37 20.54 -18.04
CA LEU A 49 17.67 21.52 -18.87
C LEU A 49 16.58 20.79 -19.64
N LEU A 50 15.32 21.15 -19.40
CA LEU A 50 14.19 20.57 -20.10
C LEU A 50 13.81 21.45 -21.28
N PHE A 51 13.63 20.83 -22.46
CA PHE A 51 13.35 21.53 -23.70
C PHE A 51 11.96 21.21 -24.25
N GLN A 52 11.19 22.25 -24.58
CA GLN A 52 9.96 22.20 -25.37
C GLN A 52 9.82 23.52 -26.15
N ARG A 53 10.15 23.52 -27.44
CA ARG A 53 10.21 24.74 -28.28
C ARG A 53 11.08 25.87 -27.68
N GLY A 54 12.08 25.49 -26.88
CA GLY A 54 12.89 26.38 -26.04
C GLY A 54 13.18 25.72 -24.69
N ILE A 55 13.97 26.36 -23.83
CA ILE A 55 14.21 25.89 -22.45
C ILE A 55 12.99 26.21 -21.61
N VAL A 56 12.37 25.19 -21.02
CA VAL A 56 11.19 25.34 -20.15
C VAL A 56 11.52 25.14 -18.67
N ALA A 57 12.65 24.50 -18.36
CA ALA A 57 13.19 24.43 -17.00
C ALA A 57 14.72 24.28 -17.03
N ASP A 58 15.38 24.85 -16.03
CA ASP A 58 16.84 24.81 -15.84
C ASP A 58 17.14 24.84 -14.34
N ALA A 59 17.31 23.65 -13.75
CA ALA A 59 17.48 23.48 -12.31
C ALA A 59 18.02 22.08 -11.99
N GLY A 60 17.99 21.68 -10.71
CA GLY A 60 18.30 20.31 -10.31
C GLY A 60 17.22 19.31 -10.73
N PRO A 61 17.49 18.00 -10.59
CA PRO A 61 16.52 16.95 -10.93
C PRO A 61 15.18 17.09 -10.21
N ALA A 62 15.15 17.57 -8.97
CA ALA A 62 13.90 17.68 -8.19
C ALA A 62 12.92 18.70 -8.77
N GLU A 63 13.44 19.83 -9.24
CA GLU A 63 12.63 20.90 -9.81
C GLU A 63 12.28 20.62 -11.27
N VAL A 64 13.21 20.06 -12.04
CA VAL A 64 13.00 19.77 -13.47
C VAL A 64 12.09 18.57 -13.68
N LEU A 65 12.13 17.59 -12.78
CA LEU A 65 11.28 16.39 -12.84
C LEU A 65 10.00 16.55 -12.02
N GLU A 66 9.52 17.77 -11.82
CA GLU A 66 8.22 18.00 -11.19
C GLU A 66 7.10 17.35 -12.04
N PRO A 67 6.22 16.51 -11.47
CA PRO A 67 5.23 15.75 -12.22
C PRO A 67 4.33 16.62 -13.13
N GLY A 68 3.85 17.76 -12.65
CA GLY A 68 3.01 18.68 -13.41
C GLY A 68 3.72 19.28 -14.62
N LEU A 69 4.99 19.68 -14.47
CA LEU A 69 5.85 20.15 -15.55
C LEU A 69 6.06 19.07 -16.61
N LEU A 70 6.48 17.88 -16.19
CA LEU A 70 6.69 16.77 -17.10
C LEU A 70 5.41 16.38 -17.84
N SER A 71 4.26 16.37 -17.15
CA SER A 71 2.98 16.08 -17.79
C SER A 71 2.58 17.10 -18.86
N ARG A 72 2.87 18.40 -18.65
CA ARG A 72 2.66 19.42 -19.68
C ARG A 72 3.62 19.27 -20.87
N VAL A 73 4.86 18.89 -20.61
CA VAL A 73 5.90 18.79 -21.65
C VAL A 73 5.73 17.55 -22.52
N TYR A 74 5.48 16.41 -21.89
CA TYR A 74 5.35 15.10 -22.56
C TYR A 74 3.91 14.73 -22.94
N GLY A 75 2.90 15.45 -22.43
CA GLY A 75 1.50 15.19 -22.75
C GLY A 75 0.94 13.90 -22.12
N VAL A 76 1.62 13.35 -21.11
CA VAL A 76 1.21 12.13 -20.41
C VAL A 76 1.28 12.35 -18.90
N LYS A 77 0.37 11.74 -18.14
CA LYS A 77 0.49 11.71 -16.68
C LYS A 77 1.75 10.93 -16.30
N VAL A 78 2.60 11.52 -15.47
CA VAL A 78 3.81 10.85 -14.96
C VAL A 78 3.79 10.86 -13.44
N GLN A 79 4.40 9.83 -12.86
CA GLN A 79 4.65 9.78 -11.42
C GLN A 79 6.14 9.94 -11.20
N VAL A 80 6.52 10.70 -10.18
CA VAL A 80 7.93 10.93 -9.83
C VAL A 80 8.12 10.66 -8.35
N GLY A 81 9.11 9.86 -8.02
CA GLY A 81 9.43 9.50 -6.64
C GLY A 81 10.76 8.78 -6.53
N ILE A 82 11.18 8.51 -5.29
CA ILE A 82 12.39 7.73 -5.00
C ILE A 82 11.98 6.28 -4.76
N LEU A 83 12.47 5.37 -5.60
CA LEU A 83 12.22 3.93 -5.45
C LEU A 83 13.03 3.35 -4.28
N ARG A 84 12.55 2.25 -3.67
CA ARG A 84 13.23 1.61 -2.53
C ARG A 84 14.64 1.17 -2.93
N GLY A 85 15.65 1.69 -2.24
CA GLY A 85 17.06 1.40 -2.53
C GLY A 85 17.68 2.27 -3.64
N ALA A 86 16.92 3.20 -4.23
CA ALA A 86 17.47 4.22 -5.12
C ALA A 86 17.80 5.49 -4.32
N GLU A 87 18.87 6.17 -4.72
CA GLU A 87 19.26 7.47 -4.14
C GLU A 87 18.74 8.67 -4.96
N HIS A 88 18.17 8.41 -6.14
CA HIS A 88 17.85 9.44 -7.14
C HIS A 88 16.39 9.34 -7.55
N LEU A 89 15.83 10.45 -8.02
CA LEU A 89 14.45 10.53 -8.50
C LEU A 89 14.25 9.62 -9.71
N SER A 90 13.14 8.91 -9.72
CA SER A 90 12.70 8.06 -10.82
C SER A 90 11.36 8.56 -11.36
N VAL A 91 11.31 8.78 -12.67
CA VAL A 91 10.10 8.99 -13.47
C VAL A 91 9.56 7.64 -13.87
N LEU A 92 8.34 7.36 -13.45
CA LEU A 92 7.61 6.14 -13.78
C LEU A 92 6.63 6.41 -14.92
N PRO A 93 6.48 5.45 -15.86
CA PRO A 93 5.46 5.57 -16.89
C PRO A 93 4.08 5.66 -16.25
N PRO A 94 3.10 6.30 -16.93
CA PRO A 94 1.71 6.25 -16.50
C PRO A 94 1.31 4.79 -16.27
N SER A 95 0.68 4.53 -15.14
CA SER A 95 0.03 3.26 -14.91
C SER A 95 -0.99 3.01 -16.03
N SER A 96 -1.30 1.75 -16.37
CA SER A 96 -2.34 1.43 -17.35
C SER A 96 -3.72 2.03 -16.99
N LYS A 97 -3.93 2.39 -15.71
CA LYS A 97 -5.09 3.14 -15.21
C LYS A 97 -5.12 4.62 -15.68
N ASP A 98 -4.00 5.20 -16.11
CA ASP A 98 -3.87 6.63 -16.50
C ASP A 98 -3.92 6.89 -18.02
N ARG A 99 -3.97 5.86 -18.87
CA ARG A 99 -3.95 6.00 -20.35
C ARG A 99 -5.32 6.22 -21.01
N GLY A 100 -6.38 6.45 -20.23
CA GLY A 100 -7.72 6.70 -20.77
C GLY A 100 -8.09 8.18 -20.77
N ASP A 101 -8.35 8.74 -21.96
CA ASP A 101 -9.18 9.93 -22.19
C ASP A 101 -10.65 9.67 -21.83
N GLY A 102 -10.87 9.19 -20.61
CA GLY A 102 -12.16 9.00 -20.01
C GLY A 102 -12.04 9.27 -18.53
N GLN A 103 -13.03 9.94 -17.98
CA GLN A 103 -13.42 9.71 -16.59
C GLN A 103 -13.73 8.20 -16.47
N GLY A 104 -12.71 7.37 -16.35
CA GLY A 104 -12.87 6.00 -15.90
C GLY A 104 -13.30 6.13 -14.45
N GLU A 105 -14.56 5.80 -14.17
CA GLU A 105 -15.04 5.54 -12.82
C GLU A 105 -13.94 4.77 -12.09
N ARG A 106 -13.28 5.40 -11.11
CA ARG A 106 -12.51 4.63 -10.13
C ARG A 106 -13.52 3.61 -9.61
N SER A 107 -13.31 2.32 -9.88
CA SER A 107 -14.16 1.28 -9.33
C SER A 107 -14.25 1.56 -7.84
N GLN A 108 -15.45 1.81 -7.34
CA GLN A 108 -15.61 2.13 -5.93
C GLN A 108 -15.01 0.97 -5.14
N PRO A 109 -14.14 1.23 -4.16
CA PRO A 109 -13.49 0.16 -3.43
C PRO A 109 -14.56 -0.69 -2.74
N GLU A 110 -14.49 -2.00 -2.95
CA GLU A 110 -15.49 -2.94 -2.44
C GLU A 110 -15.07 -3.56 -1.11
N VAL A 111 -13.79 -3.41 -0.75
CA VAL A 111 -13.20 -3.98 0.47
C VAL A 111 -12.61 -2.87 1.32
N HIS A 112 -12.87 -2.91 2.62
CA HIS A 112 -12.12 -2.12 3.61
C HIS A 112 -11.20 -3.02 4.41
N VAL A 113 -9.91 -2.69 4.48
CA VAL A 113 -8.91 -3.43 5.25
C VAL A 113 -8.48 -2.62 6.46
N MET A 114 -8.74 -3.15 7.65
CA MET A 114 -8.18 -2.64 8.91
C MET A 114 -6.95 -3.46 9.29
N ALA A 115 -5.79 -2.81 9.24
CA ALA A 115 -4.49 -3.41 9.52
C ALA A 115 -3.63 -2.53 10.43
N GLY A 116 -2.40 -2.94 10.66
CA GLY A 116 -1.43 -2.22 11.49
C GLY A 116 -0.30 -3.15 11.92
N GLY A 117 0.91 -2.61 12.06
CA GLY A 117 2.09 -3.36 12.46
C GLY A 117 2.54 -4.41 11.46
N GLY A 118 2.26 -4.20 10.17
CA GLY A 118 2.59 -5.12 9.07
C GLY A 118 1.67 -6.34 8.94
N SER A 119 0.57 -6.38 9.70
CA SER A 119 -0.37 -7.52 9.70
C SER A 119 -1.19 -7.62 8.42
N GLY A 120 -1.31 -6.53 7.66
CA GLY A 120 -2.07 -6.47 6.41
C GLY A 120 -1.24 -6.70 5.16
N GLU A 121 0.10 -6.75 5.23
CA GLU A 121 0.95 -6.72 4.03
C GLU A 121 0.65 -7.83 3.02
N LEU A 122 0.51 -9.07 3.50
CA LEU A 122 0.23 -10.21 2.63
C LEU A 122 -1.17 -10.12 2.01
N LEU A 123 -2.15 -9.69 2.79
CA LEU A 123 -3.53 -9.53 2.32
C LEU A 123 -3.63 -8.44 1.26
N MET A 124 -3.04 -7.26 1.52
CA MET A 124 -3.07 -6.13 0.58
C MET A 124 -2.38 -6.46 -0.74
N ARG A 125 -1.27 -7.23 -0.71
CA ARG A 125 -0.64 -7.75 -1.94
C ARG A 125 -1.57 -8.68 -2.69
N ALA A 126 -2.17 -9.63 -1.98
CA ALA A 126 -3.04 -10.61 -2.60
C ALA A 126 -4.31 -9.97 -3.21
N LEU A 127 -4.89 -8.95 -2.55
CA LEU A 127 -5.99 -8.15 -3.10
C LEU A 127 -5.57 -7.40 -4.37
N ALA A 128 -4.38 -6.78 -4.36
CA ALA A 128 -3.85 -6.07 -5.52
C ALA A 128 -3.54 -7.01 -6.70
N ASP A 129 -2.96 -8.18 -6.44
CA ASP A 129 -2.65 -9.20 -7.45
C ASP A 129 -3.94 -9.70 -8.14
N GLU A 130 -5.02 -9.90 -7.36
CA GLU A 130 -6.35 -10.27 -7.86
C GLU A 130 -7.17 -9.08 -8.40
N HIS A 131 -6.58 -7.87 -8.45
CA HIS A 131 -7.21 -6.63 -8.93
C HIS A 131 -8.51 -6.28 -8.18
N VAL A 132 -8.65 -6.68 -6.92
CA VAL A 132 -9.79 -6.32 -6.07
C VAL A 132 -9.58 -4.91 -5.54
N PRO A 133 -10.49 -3.94 -5.79
CA PRO A 133 -10.31 -2.57 -5.35
C PRO A 133 -10.61 -2.45 -3.84
N PHE A 134 -9.71 -1.80 -3.10
CA PHE A 134 -9.81 -1.74 -1.64
C PHE A 134 -9.35 -0.41 -1.04
N VAL A 135 -9.96 -0.07 0.11
CA VAL A 135 -9.48 0.96 1.04
C VAL A 135 -8.68 0.29 2.14
N ALA A 136 -7.58 0.90 2.56
CA ALA A 136 -6.86 0.48 3.77
C ALA A 136 -6.84 1.60 4.80
N GLY A 137 -7.22 1.31 6.04
CA GLY A 137 -7.30 2.33 7.06
C GLY A 137 -7.98 1.90 8.37
N ALA A 138 -7.85 2.68 9.44
CA ALA A 138 -6.94 3.81 9.57
C ALA A 138 -5.51 3.33 9.87
N LEU A 139 -4.51 3.92 9.20
CA LEU A 139 -3.11 3.52 9.33
C LEU A 139 -2.23 4.73 9.69
N ASN A 140 -1.37 4.60 10.70
CA ASN A 140 -0.46 5.65 11.11
C ASN A 140 0.69 5.84 10.09
N ILE A 141 1.07 7.10 9.84
CA ILE A 141 2.26 7.42 9.05
C ILE A 141 3.49 6.75 9.69
N GLY A 142 4.27 6.04 8.87
CA GLY A 142 5.46 5.30 9.30
C GLY A 142 5.20 3.83 9.62
N ASP A 143 3.93 3.39 9.63
CA ASP A 143 3.60 1.96 9.64
C ASP A 143 3.98 1.30 8.29
N SER A 144 4.40 0.04 8.33
CA SER A 144 4.72 -0.71 7.11
C SER A 144 3.47 -1.01 6.28
N ASP A 145 2.33 -1.26 6.93
CA ASP A 145 1.03 -1.40 6.28
C ASP A 145 0.63 -0.08 5.60
N HIS A 146 0.86 1.08 6.23
CA HIS A 146 0.61 2.40 5.63
C HIS A 146 1.43 2.61 4.36
N THR A 147 2.73 2.32 4.44
CA THR A 147 3.67 2.46 3.32
C THR A 147 3.27 1.59 2.13
N LEU A 148 2.77 0.38 2.41
CA LEU A 148 2.31 -0.53 1.37
C LEU A 148 0.95 -0.10 0.80
N ALA A 149 0.01 0.28 1.65
CA ALA A 149 -1.32 0.75 1.27
C ALA A 149 -1.24 1.93 0.29
N LEU A 150 -0.35 2.90 0.52
CA LEU A 150 -0.13 4.04 -0.39
C LEU A 150 0.24 3.64 -1.83
N ARG A 151 0.72 2.41 -2.04
CA ARG A 151 1.11 1.89 -3.36
C ARG A 151 0.05 1.01 -4.00
N LEU A 152 -0.77 0.34 -3.19
CA LEU A 152 -1.64 -0.74 -3.65
C LEU A 152 -3.13 -0.42 -3.55
N ALA A 153 -3.54 0.33 -2.52
CA ALA A 153 -4.94 0.63 -2.25
C ALA A 153 -5.46 1.76 -3.16
N ASP A 154 -6.77 1.74 -3.42
CA ASP A 154 -7.45 2.81 -4.18
C ASP A 154 -7.68 4.07 -3.32
N ASP A 155 -7.81 3.89 -2.00
CA ASP A 155 -7.80 4.97 -1.00
C ASP A 155 -7.12 4.51 0.29
N VAL A 156 -6.49 5.46 0.99
CA VAL A 156 -5.79 5.21 2.26
C VAL A 156 -6.24 6.23 3.29
N ILE A 157 -6.82 5.74 4.38
CA ILE A 157 -7.18 6.57 5.52
C ILE A 157 -5.98 6.65 6.45
N THR A 158 -5.37 7.83 6.52
CA THR A 158 -4.08 8.07 7.19
C THR A 158 -4.28 8.77 8.53
N GLU A 159 -3.50 8.37 9.53
CA GLU A 159 -3.41 9.01 10.84
C GLU A 159 -1.97 9.45 11.17
N GLN A 160 -1.81 10.41 12.09
CA GLN A 160 -0.51 10.89 12.55
C GLN A 160 0.35 9.78 13.18
N PRO A 161 1.68 9.85 13.09
CA PRO A 161 2.57 8.84 13.68
C PRO A 161 2.32 8.65 15.19
N TYR A 162 2.20 7.39 15.63
CA TYR A 162 2.02 7.00 17.04
C TYR A 162 0.82 7.65 17.78
N ALA A 163 -0.10 8.28 17.03
CA ALA A 163 -1.27 8.92 17.61
C ALA A 163 -2.44 7.91 17.71
N PRO A 164 -3.31 8.05 18.73
CA PRO A 164 -4.60 7.39 18.72
C PRO A 164 -5.42 7.86 17.50
N ILE A 165 -6.36 7.03 17.04
CA ILE A 165 -7.20 7.39 15.90
C ILE A 165 -8.07 8.59 16.26
N SER A 166 -7.91 9.68 15.52
CA SER A 166 -8.63 10.92 15.74
C SER A 166 -10.10 10.82 15.32
N PRO A 167 -10.99 11.69 15.85
CA PRO A 167 -12.40 11.70 15.46
C PRO A 167 -12.61 11.93 13.95
N GLU A 168 -11.79 12.78 13.33
CA GLU A 168 -11.82 13.05 11.89
C GLU A 168 -11.49 11.78 11.08
N THR A 169 -10.44 11.07 11.49
CA THR A 169 -10.07 9.79 10.88
C THR A 169 -11.16 8.73 11.06
N LEU A 170 -11.80 8.67 12.24
CA LEU A 170 -12.93 7.77 12.48
C LEU A 170 -14.14 8.09 11.59
N GLU A 171 -14.43 9.37 11.33
CA GLU A 171 -15.50 9.75 10.41
C GLU A 171 -15.22 9.27 8.98
N ARG A 172 -13.96 9.36 8.52
CA ARG A 172 -13.55 8.82 7.23
C ARG A 172 -13.69 7.29 7.18
N VAL A 173 -13.31 6.59 8.25
CA VAL A 173 -13.51 5.13 8.37
C VAL A 173 -15.00 4.79 8.29
N ARG A 174 -15.86 5.46 9.06
CA ARG A 174 -17.32 5.27 9.02
C ARG A 174 -17.90 5.47 7.63
N SER A 175 -17.46 6.54 6.95
CA SER A 175 -17.90 6.83 5.60
C SER A 175 -17.49 5.72 4.64
N SER A 176 -16.27 5.19 4.75
CA SER A 176 -15.82 4.06 3.93
C SER A 176 -16.62 2.79 4.21
N LEU A 177 -16.84 2.44 5.48
CA LEU A 177 -17.61 1.26 5.89
C LEU A 177 -19.07 1.28 5.39
N ALA A 178 -19.62 2.46 5.11
CA ALA A 178 -20.97 2.60 4.54
C ALA A 178 -21.04 2.30 3.03
N HIS A 179 -19.90 2.22 2.34
CA HIS A 179 -19.84 2.10 0.87
C HIS A 179 -19.13 0.83 0.38
N VAL A 180 -18.37 0.14 1.23
CA VAL A 180 -17.74 -1.14 0.89
C VAL A 180 -18.72 -2.31 1.02
N ALA A 181 -18.45 -3.40 0.31
CA ALA A 181 -19.22 -4.64 0.38
C ALA A 181 -18.77 -5.55 1.54
N VAL A 182 -17.50 -5.45 1.98
CA VAL A 182 -16.95 -6.29 3.05
C VAL A 182 -15.82 -5.58 3.81
N LEU A 183 -15.76 -5.81 5.12
CA LEU A 183 -14.67 -5.38 6.00
C LEU A 183 -13.76 -6.58 6.32
N ILE A 184 -12.45 -6.38 6.27
CA ILE A 184 -11.46 -7.36 6.71
C ILE A 184 -10.66 -6.79 7.88
N LEU A 185 -10.67 -7.51 9.01
CA LEU A 185 -9.87 -7.24 10.18
C LEU A 185 -8.62 -8.11 10.15
N CYS A 186 -7.46 -7.49 10.01
CA CYS A 186 -6.16 -8.18 10.12
C CYS A 186 -5.81 -8.45 11.60
N PRO A 187 -4.91 -9.40 11.88
CA PRO A 187 -4.50 -9.74 13.24
C PRO A 187 -3.51 -8.70 13.79
N THR A 188 -3.98 -7.46 13.92
CA THR A 188 -3.23 -6.34 14.49
C THR A 188 -3.34 -6.35 16.02
N PRO A 189 -2.29 -5.96 16.76
CA PRO A 189 -2.41 -5.75 18.20
C PRO A 189 -3.47 -4.70 18.55
N ILE A 190 -4.31 -4.99 19.54
CA ILE A 190 -5.39 -4.09 19.98
C ILE A 190 -4.91 -3.34 21.21
N GLY A 191 -4.94 -2.01 21.16
CA GLY A 191 -4.60 -1.13 22.25
C GLY A 191 -5.55 0.05 22.35
N PRO A 192 -5.40 0.91 23.37
CA PRO A 192 -6.31 2.04 23.58
C PRO A 192 -6.40 2.99 22.37
N GLY A 193 -5.32 3.09 21.58
CA GLY A 193 -5.25 3.98 20.42
C GLY A 193 -6.03 3.52 19.19
N ASN A 194 -6.29 2.22 19.03
CA ASN A 194 -7.02 1.65 17.88
C ASN A 194 -8.32 0.92 18.28
N LEU A 195 -8.63 0.85 19.57
CA LEU A 195 -9.86 0.23 20.09
C LEU A 195 -11.12 0.82 19.45
N ALA A 196 -11.13 2.12 19.17
CA ALA A 196 -12.24 2.79 18.49
C ALA A 196 -12.52 2.23 17.09
N LEU A 197 -11.49 1.77 16.36
CA LEU A 197 -11.70 1.12 15.05
C LEU A 197 -12.46 -0.20 15.19
N LEU A 198 -12.17 -0.97 16.25
CA LEU A 198 -12.87 -2.23 16.51
C LEU A 198 -14.33 -1.98 16.92
N GLN A 199 -14.59 -0.88 17.65
CA GLN A 199 -15.96 -0.44 17.94
C GLN A 199 -16.71 -0.06 16.65
N GLU A 200 -16.07 0.66 15.73
CA GLU A 200 -16.68 0.96 14.42
C GLU A 200 -16.92 -0.29 13.58
N ALA A 201 -16.01 -1.26 13.61
CA ALA A 201 -16.19 -2.55 12.95
C ALA A 201 -17.43 -3.30 13.49
N LEU A 202 -17.60 -3.32 14.82
CA LEU A 202 -18.77 -3.92 15.46
C LEU A 202 -20.08 -3.21 15.06
N LEU A 203 -20.08 -1.87 15.05
CA LEU A 203 -21.23 -1.08 14.62
C LEU A 203 -21.59 -1.33 13.15
N ALA A 204 -20.59 -1.46 12.27
CA ALA A 204 -20.80 -1.79 10.87
C ALA A 204 -21.36 -3.21 10.70
N ALA A 205 -20.85 -4.19 11.44
CA ALA A 205 -21.37 -5.56 11.45
C ALA A 205 -22.85 -5.60 11.88
N GLN A 206 -23.22 -4.85 12.93
CA GLN A 206 -24.62 -4.73 13.38
C GLN A 206 -25.55 -4.10 12.34
N ARG A 207 -25.01 -3.28 11.43
CA ARG A 207 -25.74 -2.70 10.29
C ARG A 207 -25.83 -3.65 9.09
N GLY A 208 -25.24 -4.84 9.19
CA GLY A 208 -25.27 -5.88 8.17
C GLY A 208 -24.06 -5.91 7.24
N LEU A 209 -22.99 -5.15 7.51
CA LEU A 209 -21.75 -5.26 6.75
C LEU A 209 -21.07 -6.60 7.07
N PRO A 210 -20.78 -7.47 6.08
CA PRO A 210 -19.99 -8.67 6.31
C PRO A 210 -18.59 -8.32 6.83
N VAL A 211 -18.17 -9.01 7.90
CA VAL A 211 -16.84 -8.85 8.49
C VAL A 211 -16.08 -10.16 8.42
N ILE A 212 -14.87 -10.11 7.86
CA ILE A 212 -13.91 -11.22 7.83
C ILE A 212 -12.83 -10.92 8.86
N VAL A 213 -12.51 -11.88 9.72
CA VAL A 213 -11.46 -11.75 10.73
C VAL A 213 -10.32 -12.71 10.37
N LEU A 214 -9.17 -12.16 9.99
CA LEU A 214 -7.98 -12.94 9.70
C LEU A 214 -7.30 -13.33 11.01
N VAL A 215 -7.31 -14.63 11.32
CA VAL A 215 -6.78 -15.17 12.57
C VAL A 215 -5.36 -15.69 12.30
N PRO A 216 -4.37 -15.34 13.13
CA PRO A 216 -3.03 -15.89 12.97
C PRO A 216 -3.07 -17.41 13.25
N PRO A 217 -2.26 -18.22 12.55
CA PRO A 217 -2.20 -19.65 12.83
C PRO A 217 -1.79 -19.87 14.29
N THR A 218 -2.60 -20.64 15.03
CA THR A 218 -2.31 -21.02 16.42
C THR A 218 -1.08 -21.93 16.45
N VAL A 219 -0.09 -21.58 17.27
CA VAL A 219 1.13 -22.37 17.49
C VAL A 219 0.83 -23.57 18.41
N ASP A 220 -0.06 -24.46 17.98
CA ASP A 220 -0.26 -25.78 18.61
C ASP A 220 0.29 -26.94 17.76
N SER A 221 0.99 -26.62 16.66
CA SER A 221 1.55 -27.60 15.72
C SER A 221 3.05 -27.88 15.89
N LEU A 222 3.66 -27.43 16.99
CA LEU A 222 5.09 -27.67 17.31
C LEU A 222 5.33 -28.38 18.65
N HIS A 223 4.30 -28.90 19.31
CA HIS A 223 4.49 -29.75 20.49
C HIS A 223 4.50 -31.25 20.13
N ALA A 224 5.44 -31.94 20.77
CA ALA A 224 5.87 -33.32 20.53
C ALA A 224 4.70 -34.34 20.58
N PRO A 225 4.82 -35.48 19.88
CA PRO A 225 3.76 -36.47 19.83
C PRO A 225 3.60 -37.13 21.21
N GLY A 226 2.55 -36.79 21.96
CA GLY A 226 2.37 -37.43 23.26
C GLY A 226 1.22 -37.01 24.18
N GLU A 227 0.42 -35.98 23.89
CA GLU A 227 -0.67 -35.59 24.80
C GLU A 227 -2.03 -35.54 24.12
N ALA A 228 -3.04 -36.00 24.86
CA ALA A 228 -4.29 -36.54 24.37
C ALA A 228 -5.18 -35.50 23.65
N ARG A 229 -5.83 -35.98 22.58
CA ARG A 229 -6.94 -35.28 21.92
C ARG A 229 -8.13 -35.24 22.88
N GLU A 230 -8.44 -34.05 23.40
CA GLU A 230 -9.78 -33.73 23.90
C GLU A 230 -10.57 -32.98 22.84
N THR A 231 -11.87 -33.18 22.90
CA THR A 231 -12.85 -33.12 21.81
C THR A 231 -13.20 -31.72 21.32
N ALA A 232 -13.57 -31.66 20.03
CA ALA A 232 -14.11 -30.52 19.31
C ALA A 232 -15.44 -30.01 19.90
N ASP A 233 -15.46 -28.71 20.24
CA ASP A 233 -16.55 -27.71 20.12
C ASP A 233 -16.40 -26.65 21.23
N GLY A 234 -15.82 -25.47 20.92
CA GLY A 234 -15.67 -24.33 21.84
C GLY A 234 -14.28 -23.66 21.85
N PRO A 235 -14.08 -22.55 22.58
CA PRO A 235 -13.46 -21.29 22.14
C PRO A 235 -11.92 -21.33 22.04
N MET A 236 -11.39 -22.07 21.06
CA MET A 236 -9.94 -22.25 20.88
C MET A 236 -9.32 -21.30 19.84
N GLN A 237 -10.13 -20.52 19.09
CA GLN A 237 -9.65 -19.65 18.00
C GLN A 237 -9.14 -18.27 18.46
N LEU A 238 -9.48 -17.83 19.69
CA LEU A 238 -9.14 -16.49 20.20
C LEU A 238 -7.83 -16.43 21.01
N THR A 239 -7.20 -17.57 21.28
CA THR A 239 -6.03 -17.68 22.18
C THR A 239 -4.83 -16.86 21.70
N GLY A 240 -4.63 -16.76 20.37
CA GLY A 240 -3.58 -15.93 19.76
C GLY A 240 -3.92 -14.43 19.72
N MET A 241 -5.19 -14.05 19.90
CA MET A 241 -5.65 -12.66 19.90
C MET A 241 -5.66 -12.06 21.31
N ALA A 242 -5.99 -12.86 22.34
CA ALA A 242 -5.96 -12.43 23.73
C ALA A 242 -4.56 -12.02 24.21
N THR A 243 -3.51 -12.63 23.66
CA THR A 243 -2.11 -12.27 23.95
C THR A 243 -1.67 -10.94 23.33
N ARG A 244 -2.50 -10.35 22.45
CA ARG A 244 -2.23 -9.10 21.73
C ARG A 244 -3.26 -8.02 22.04
N ASP A 245 -3.99 -8.18 23.16
CA ASP A 245 -4.89 -7.17 23.71
C ASP A 245 -4.23 -6.42 24.88
N TYR A 246 -3.99 -5.12 24.66
CA TYR A 246 -3.43 -4.17 25.62
C TYR A 246 -4.49 -3.25 26.24
N THR A 247 -5.76 -3.64 26.17
CA THR A 247 -6.93 -2.87 26.68
C THR A 247 -7.59 -3.52 27.90
N ASN A 248 -6.87 -4.39 28.62
CA ASN A 248 -7.41 -5.13 29.76
C ASN A 248 -8.66 -5.97 29.41
N GLY A 249 -8.65 -6.59 28.21
CA GLY A 249 -9.71 -7.50 27.77
C GLY A 249 -10.89 -6.84 27.06
N GLU A 250 -10.88 -5.52 26.85
CA GLU A 250 -11.95 -4.83 26.12
C GLU A 250 -11.94 -5.18 24.63
N GLY A 251 -10.76 -5.25 24.02
CA GLY A 251 -10.56 -5.66 22.64
C GLY A 251 -11.04 -7.09 22.39
N VAL A 252 -10.70 -8.02 23.30
CA VAL A 252 -11.21 -9.40 23.23
C VAL A 252 -12.73 -9.45 23.28
N ARG A 253 -13.38 -8.71 24.20
CA ARG A 253 -14.85 -8.67 24.30
C ARG A 253 -15.51 -8.17 23.02
N LEU A 254 -14.96 -7.12 22.40
CA LEU A 254 -15.48 -6.60 21.13
C LEU A 254 -15.32 -7.61 19.98
N MET A 255 -14.20 -8.33 19.95
CA MET A 255 -13.97 -9.38 18.96
C MET A 255 -14.93 -10.56 19.15
N GLU A 256 -15.16 -10.98 20.39
CA GLU A 256 -16.17 -12.01 20.72
C GLU A 256 -17.57 -11.60 20.25
N GLN A 257 -17.95 -10.33 20.46
CA GLN A 257 -19.23 -9.80 19.98
C GLN A 257 -19.32 -9.80 18.45
N LEU A 258 -18.25 -9.43 17.74
CA LEU A 258 -18.19 -9.51 16.28
C LEU A 258 -18.45 -10.95 15.79
N LEU A 259 -17.78 -11.93 16.40
CA LEU A 259 -17.97 -13.34 16.05
C LEU A 259 -19.40 -13.82 16.35
N GLN A 260 -20.00 -13.40 17.48
CA GLN A 260 -21.39 -13.73 17.83
C GLN A 260 -22.42 -13.16 16.84
N ILE A 261 -22.13 -12.01 16.23
CA ILE A 261 -23.00 -11.36 15.24
C ILE A 261 -22.79 -11.95 13.83
N GLY A 262 -21.81 -12.84 13.66
CA GLY A 262 -21.58 -13.59 12.42
C GLY A 262 -20.36 -13.15 11.62
N ALA A 263 -19.41 -12.43 12.23
CA ALA A 263 -18.11 -12.20 11.61
C ALA A 263 -17.42 -13.55 11.31
N GLN A 264 -16.87 -13.69 10.11
CA GLN A 264 -16.29 -14.94 9.62
C GLN A 264 -14.80 -15.01 9.96
N PRO A 265 -14.35 -15.91 10.87
CA PRO A 265 -12.93 -16.14 11.08
C PRO A 265 -12.35 -16.94 9.90
N VAL A 266 -11.17 -16.54 9.43
CA VAL A 266 -10.40 -17.22 8.37
C VAL A 266 -8.95 -17.40 8.81
N GLY A 267 -8.37 -18.55 8.49
CA GLY A 267 -7.01 -18.93 8.93
C GLY A 267 -5.90 -18.56 7.94
N SER A 268 -6.26 -18.10 6.74
CA SER A 268 -5.29 -17.74 5.70
C SER A 268 -5.77 -16.60 4.80
N VAL A 269 -4.82 -15.95 4.13
CA VAL A 269 -5.12 -14.92 3.12
C VAL A 269 -5.91 -15.51 1.94
N GLY A 270 -5.64 -16.76 1.56
CA GLY A 270 -6.40 -17.45 0.50
C GLY A 270 -7.87 -17.62 0.86
N GLU A 271 -8.17 -18.04 2.09
CA GLU A 271 -9.55 -18.12 2.59
C GLU A 271 -10.23 -16.76 2.67
N ALA A 272 -9.48 -15.72 3.06
CA ALA A 272 -9.98 -14.35 3.07
C ALA A 272 -10.38 -13.90 1.65
N LEU A 273 -9.55 -14.15 0.63
CA LEU A 273 -9.86 -13.83 -0.76
C LEU A 273 -11.10 -14.58 -1.27
N GLU A 274 -11.19 -15.88 -1.01
CA GLU A 274 -12.37 -16.66 -1.39
C GLU A 274 -13.65 -16.17 -0.69
N ALA A 275 -13.53 -15.69 0.55
CA ALA A 275 -14.64 -15.05 1.25
C ALA A 275 -15.03 -13.71 0.62
N VAL A 276 -14.05 -12.87 0.27
CA VAL A 276 -14.27 -11.59 -0.43
C VAL A 276 -15.04 -11.81 -1.73
N LYS A 277 -14.66 -12.82 -2.54
CA LYS A 277 -15.33 -13.15 -3.82
C LYS A 277 -16.82 -13.43 -3.68
N ARG A 278 -17.30 -13.86 -2.51
CA ARG A 278 -18.74 -14.07 -2.25
C ARG A 278 -19.52 -12.76 -2.10
N TYR A 279 -18.86 -11.70 -1.68
CA TYR A 279 -19.47 -10.41 -1.36
C TYR A 279 -19.24 -9.35 -2.45
N THR A 280 -18.22 -9.52 -3.29
CA THR A 280 -17.84 -8.57 -4.33
C THR A 280 -18.53 -8.84 -5.67
N HIS A 281 -18.83 -7.77 -6.43
CA HIS A 281 -19.57 -7.90 -7.69
C HIS A 281 -18.72 -8.41 -8.85
N LEU A 282 -17.39 -8.41 -8.71
CA LEU A 282 -16.42 -8.86 -9.72
C LEU A 282 -16.60 -10.31 -10.19
N TYR A 283 -17.26 -11.18 -9.42
CA TYR A 283 -17.43 -12.60 -9.75
C TYR A 283 -18.88 -13.06 -9.96
N ASN A 284 -19.88 -12.16 -9.83
CA ASN A 284 -21.30 -12.48 -10.03
C ASN A 284 -21.78 -12.23 -11.48
N ARG A 285 -20.91 -12.38 -12.49
CA ARG A 285 -21.25 -12.31 -13.92
C ARG A 285 -20.84 -13.57 -14.67
#